data_AF-A0A9D7DJE8-F1
#
_entry.id   AF-A0A9D7DJE8-F1
#
_cell.length_a   1.000
_cell.length_b   1.000
_cell.length_c   1.000
_cell.angle_alpha   90.00
_cell.angle_beta   90.00
_cell.angle_gamma   90.00
#
_symmetry.space_group_name_H-M   'P 1'
#
loop_
_entity.id
_entity.type
_entity.pdbx_description
1 polymer ?
#
loop_
_entity_poly.entity_id
_entity_poly.type
_entity_poly.pdbx_seq_one_letter_code
_entity_poly.pdbx_strand_id
1 'polypeptide(L)'
;MSKGAAALITLVLLFVACKSGRPITLSNREVPARSAEKIIERLLARDTLQARYYTAKAGVEIEVADEHKSFKAQVKSVRDSAAWISVVPALGIEVARVLLTDDSLKMLDKLHDQYFVGDTAAAKKRFGMQPSLSLFQQALLGKAIGLDPRRNTASTVRMGSTCSPARRNAASCVQRRT
;
A
#
# COMPACT_ATOMS: atom_id res chain seq x y z
N MET A 1 -50.76 -2.80 35.60
CA MET A 1 -50.12 -2.32 34.35
C MET A 1 -50.23 -3.43 33.32
N SER A 2 -50.97 -3.22 32.23
CA SER A 2 -51.24 -4.27 31.25
C SER A 2 -49.94 -4.65 30.50
N LYS A 3 -49.74 -5.95 30.26
CA LYS A 3 -48.58 -6.47 29.50
C LYS A 3 -48.44 -5.81 28.12
N GLY A 4 -49.55 -5.34 27.55
CA GLY A 4 -49.57 -4.57 26.30
C GLY A 4 -48.86 -3.21 26.37
N ALA A 5 -48.98 -2.49 27.49
CA ALA A 5 -48.30 -1.19 27.64
C ALA A 5 -46.76 -1.37 27.72
N ALA A 6 -46.30 -2.42 28.40
CA ALA A 6 -44.87 -2.73 28.48
C ALA A 6 -44.28 -3.13 27.11
N ALA A 7 -45.01 -3.93 26.32
CA ALA A 7 -44.60 -4.31 24.97
C ALA A 7 -44.49 -3.10 24.03
N LEU A 8 -45.42 -2.15 24.12
CA LEU A 8 -45.43 -0.96 23.29
C LEU A 8 -44.28 0.00 23.63
N ILE A 9 -43.97 0.17 24.92
CA ILE A 9 -42.81 0.96 25.38
C ILE A 9 -41.49 0.32 24.93
N THR A 10 -41.40 -1.01 24.95
CA THR A 10 -40.20 -1.74 24.54
C THR A 10 -39.95 -1.60 23.03
N LEU A 11 -41.01 -1.62 22.23
CA LEU A 11 -40.93 -1.43 20.78
C LEU A 11 -40.47 -0.01 20.40
N VAL A 12 -40.97 1.02 21.08
CA VAL A 12 -40.55 2.41 20.84
C VAL A 12 -39.08 2.64 21.17
N LEU A 13 -38.56 2.00 22.22
CA LEU A 13 -37.15 2.09 22.60
C LEU A 13 -36.19 1.51 21.54
N LEU A 14 -36.63 0.52 20.75
CA LEU A 14 -35.80 -0.08 19.69
C LEU A 14 -35.61 0.85 18.48
N PHE A 15 -36.54 1.77 18.22
CA PHE A 15 -36.44 2.69 17.07
C PHE A 15 -35.52 3.89 17.32
N VAL A 16 -35.23 4.24 18.58
CA VAL A 16 -34.34 5.38 18.94
C VAL A 16 -32.86 4.99 18.93
N ALA A 17 -32.53 3.70 18.88
CA ALA A 17 -31.15 3.21 18.87
C ALA A 17 -30.43 3.42 17.52
N CYS A 18 -31.16 3.69 16.43
CA CYS A 18 -30.59 4.07 15.14
C CYS A 18 -30.19 5.55 15.12
N LYS A 19 -29.12 5.88 15.85
CA LYS A 19 -28.50 7.20 15.79
C LYS A 19 -27.87 7.41 14.40
N SER A 20 -28.44 8.34 13.63
CA SER A 20 -27.96 8.79 12.32
C SER A 20 -26.44 9.03 12.31
N GLY A 21 -25.77 8.55 11.26
CA GLY A 21 -24.33 8.67 11.08
C GLY A 21 -23.91 10.13 11.15
N ARG A 22 -22.91 10.44 11.99
CA ARG A 22 -22.42 11.81 12.13
C ARG A 22 -21.90 12.30 10.77
N PRO A 23 -22.28 13.50 10.30
CA PRO A 23 -21.68 14.06 9.11
C PRO A 23 -20.16 14.17 9.34
N ILE A 24 -19.38 13.66 8.40
CA ILE A 24 -17.93 13.82 8.41
C ILE A 24 -17.66 15.32 8.20
N THR A 25 -17.37 16.03 9.28
CA THR A 25 -16.91 17.41 9.21
C THR A 25 -15.51 17.39 8.60
N LEU A 26 -15.44 17.64 7.29
CA LEU A 26 -14.20 17.96 6.61
C LEU A 26 -13.68 19.27 7.20
N SER A 27 -12.87 19.16 8.24
CA SER A 27 -12.14 20.29 8.79
C SER A 27 -11.14 20.71 7.70
N ASN A 28 -11.44 21.82 7.02
CA ASN A 28 -10.51 22.51 6.15
C ASN A 28 -9.42 23.17 7.02
N ARG A 29 -8.63 22.33 7.69
CA ARG A 29 -7.43 22.78 8.39
C ARG A 29 -6.37 22.97 7.33
N GLU A 30 -6.10 24.22 7.02
CA GLU A 30 -4.95 24.62 6.25
C GLU A 30 -3.70 24.06 6.95
N VAL A 31 -3.11 23.02 6.35
CA VAL A 31 -1.95 22.33 6.92
C VAL A 31 -0.78 23.31 6.79
N PRO A 32 -0.13 23.74 7.89
CA PRO A 32 0.97 24.68 7.80
C PRO A 32 2.09 24.08 6.97
N ALA A 33 2.67 24.86 6.06
CA ALA A 33 3.81 24.42 5.26
C ALA A 33 4.94 23.92 6.18
N ARG A 34 5.36 22.67 6.00
CA ARG A 34 6.49 22.05 6.70
C ARG A 34 7.53 21.65 5.67
N SER A 35 8.81 21.70 6.05
CA SER A 35 9.87 21.16 5.20
C SER A 35 9.71 19.65 5.03
N ALA A 36 10.21 19.11 3.92
CA ALA A 36 10.10 17.68 3.62
C ALA A 36 10.71 16.81 4.73
N GLU A 37 11.83 17.25 5.31
CA GLU A 37 12.54 16.57 6.39
C GLU A 37 11.64 16.45 7.63
N LYS A 38 10.95 17.54 8.00
CA LYS A 38 10.07 17.56 9.17
C LYS A 38 8.82 16.69 8.99
N ILE A 39 8.38 16.48 7.74
CA ILE A 39 7.30 15.56 7.42
C ILE A 39 7.80 14.12 7.57
N ILE A 40 8.96 13.79 7.01
CA ILE A 40 9.57 12.46 7.09
C ILE A 40 9.84 12.08 8.55
N GLU A 41 10.47 12.95 9.34
CA GLU A 41 10.73 12.72 10.77
C GLU A 41 9.44 12.39 11.53
N ARG A 42 8.35 13.14 11.28
CA ARG A 42 7.06 12.89 11.94
C ARG A 42 6.40 11.61 11.47
N LEU A 43 6.56 11.21 10.21
CA LEU A 43 6.04 9.96 9.69
C LEU A 43 6.78 8.77 10.31
N LEU A 44 8.11 8.84 10.41
CA LEU A 44 8.94 7.82 11.06
C LEU A 44 8.64 7.72 12.56
N ALA A 45 8.48 8.84 13.26
CA ALA A 45 8.15 8.87 14.68
C ALA A 45 6.73 8.37 15.00
N ARG A 46 5.82 8.34 14.01
CA ARG A 46 4.43 7.87 14.15
C ARG A 46 4.25 6.40 13.80
N ASP A 47 5.32 5.63 13.60
CA ASP A 47 5.21 4.19 13.34
C ASP A 47 4.73 3.44 14.60
N THR A 48 3.41 3.39 14.79
CA THR A 48 2.74 2.76 15.94
C THR A 48 2.27 1.33 15.64
N LEU A 49 2.23 0.92 14.37
CA LEU A 49 1.80 -0.42 13.99
C LEU A 49 2.95 -1.41 14.16
N GLN A 50 2.97 -2.03 15.34
CA GLN A 50 3.96 -3.05 15.74
C GLN A 50 3.43 -4.50 15.68
N ALA A 51 2.45 -4.78 14.81
CA ALA A 51 1.93 -6.13 14.65
C ALA A 51 3.04 -7.12 14.23
N ARG A 52 3.28 -8.14 15.05
CA ARG A 52 4.18 -9.26 14.73
C ARG A 52 3.58 -10.20 13.70
N TYR A 53 2.29 -10.50 13.84
CA TYR A 53 1.53 -11.34 12.93
C TYR A 53 0.40 -10.52 12.34
N TYR A 54 0.22 -10.59 11.03
CA TYR A 54 -0.93 -9.98 10.38
C TYR A 54 -1.37 -10.78 9.16
N THR A 55 -2.66 -10.66 8.85
CA THR A 55 -3.26 -11.26 7.66
C THR A 55 -4.00 -10.17 6.89
N ALA A 56 -3.84 -10.15 5.58
CA ALA A 56 -4.52 -9.22 4.69
C ALA A 56 -5.18 -9.98 3.54
N LYS A 57 -6.29 -9.45 3.06
CA LYS A 57 -6.92 -9.87 1.80
C LYS A 57 -6.80 -8.70 0.83
N ALA A 58 -6.29 -8.95 -0.36
CA ALA A 58 -6.11 -7.95 -1.40
C ALA A 58 -6.92 -8.34 -2.65
N GLY A 59 -7.59 -7.36 -3.24
CA GLY A 59 -8.01 -7.43 -4.64
C GLY A 59 -6.90 -6.81 -5.48
N VAL A 60 -6.45 -7.53 -6.50
CA VAL A 60 -5.39 -7.07 -7.40
C VAL A 60 -5.98 -7.00 -8.80
N GLU A 61 -5.84 -5.83 -9.42
CA GLU A 61 -6.19 -5.56 -10.80
C GLU A 61 -4.92 -5.16 -11.53
N ILE A 62 -4.64 -5.84 -12.63
CA ILE A 62 -3.44 -5.64 -13.44
C ILE A 62 -3.89 -5.39 -14.89
N GLU A 63 -3.42 -4.27 -15.43
CA GLU A 63 -3.57 -3.92 -16.85
C GLU A 63 -2.20 -4.03 -17.52
N VAL A 64 -2.06 -4.97 -18.47
CA VAL A 64 -0.85 -5.13 -19.28
C VAL A 64 -1.25 -5.36 -20.73
N ALA A 65 -0.83 -4.46 -21.62
CA ALA A 65 -0.96 -4.59 -23.08
C ALA A 65 -2.37 -5.06 -23.52
N ASP A 66 -3.41 -4.31 -23.11
CA ASP A 66 -4.84 -4.56 -23.35
C ASP A 66 -5.46 -5.79 -22.65
N GLU A 67 -4.72 -6.52 -21.83
CA GLU A 67 -5.28 -7.54 -20.95
C GLU A 67 -5.57 -6.97 -19.55
N HIS A 68 -6.84 -7.05 -19.13
CA HIS A 68 -7.28 -6.76 -17.77
C HIS A 68 -7.40 -8.07 -16.98
N LYS A 69 -6.56 -8.24 -15.95
CA LYS A 69 -6.57 -9.41 -15.06
C LYS A 69 -6.90 -9.00 -13.64
N SER A 70 -7.93 -9.62 -13.06
CA SER A 70 -8.30 -9.43 -11.67
C SER A 70 -8.21 -10.74 -10.88
N PHE A 71 -7.64 -10.68 -9.69
CA PHE A 71 -7.54 -11.82 -8.78
C PHE A 71 -7.55 -11.38 -7.32
N LYS A 72 -7.90 -12.31 -6.42
CA LYS A 72 -7.78 -12.09 -4.98
C LYS A 72 -6.49 -12.71 -4.48
N ALA A 73 -5.85 -12.06 -3.52
CA ALA A 73 -4.71 -12.60 -2.82
C ALA A 73 -4.99 -12.61 -1.31
N GLN A 74 -4.52 -13.64 -0.64
CA GLN A 74 -4.48 -13.71 0.82
C GLN A 74 -3.02 -13.69 1.26
N VAL A 75 -2.66 -12.73 2.09
CA VAL A 75 -1.32 -12.57 2.63
C VAL A 75 -1.36 -12.89 4.12
N LYS A 76 -0.49 -13.79 4.57
CA LYS A 76 -0.19 -14.03 5.98
C LYS A 76 1.26 -13.67 6.19
N SER A 77 1.57 -12.86 7.19
CA SER A 77 2.91 -12.33 7.38
C SER A 77 3.33 -12.39 8.83
N VAL A 78 4.58 -12.81 9.04
CA VAL A 78 5.32 -12.71 10.30
C VAL A 78 6.39 -11.66 10.08
N ARG A 79 6.32 -10.57 10.85
CA ARG A 79 7.28 -9.46 10.80
C ARG A 79 8.72 -9.98 10.82
N ASP A 80 9.55 -9.45 9.92
CA ASP A 80 10.99 -9.71 9.82
C ASP A 80 11.32 -11.22 9.75
N SER A 81 10.45 -12.02 9.16
CA SER A 81 10.63 -13.48 9.07
C SER A 81 10.09 -14.04 7.76
N ALA A 82 8.79 -13.91 7.50
CA ALA A 82 8.19 -14.51 6.31
C ALA A 82 6.89 -13.83 5.90
N ALA A 83 6.65 -13.79 4.59
CA ALA A 83 5.36 -13.49 3.99
C ALA A 83 4.90 -14.66 3.13
N TRP A 84 3.70 -15.16 3.42
CA TRP A 84 3.03 -16.22 2.70
C TRP A 84 1.85 -15.65 1.93
N ILE A 85 1.86 -15.81 0.61
CA ILE A 85 0.86 -15.22 -0.29
C ILE A 85 0.20 -16.36 -1.07
N SER A 86 -1.12 -16.45 -0.98
CA SER A 86 -1.94 -17.35 -1.81
C SER A 86 -2.75 -16.52 -2.79
N VAL A 87 -2.64 -16.83 -4.08
CA VAL A 87 -3.41 -16.19 -5.16
C VAL A 87 -4.58 -17.08 -5.53
N VAL A 88 -5.78 -16.54 -5.35
CA VAL A 88 -7.05 -17.22 -5.59
C VAL A 88 -7.90 -16.33 -6.51
N PRO A 89 -7.96 -16.60 -7.83
CA PRO A 89 -8.90 -15.92 -8.72
C PRO A 89 -10.36 -16.13 -8.31
N ALA A 90 -11.28 -15.43 -8.96
CA ALA A 90 -12.70 -15.41 -8.61
C ALA A 90 -13.36 -16.81 -8.58
N LEU A 91 -12.81 -17.79 -9.30
CA LEU A 91 -13.29 -19.18 -9.36
C LEU A 91 -12.97 -20.02 -8.11
N GLY A 92 -12.25 -19.47 -7.12
CA GLY A 92 -12.03 -20.13 -5.82
C GLY A 92 -10.92 -21.19 -5.79
N ILE A 93 -10.31 -21.50 -6.94
CA ILE A 93 -9.18 -22.43 -7.05
C ILE A 93 -7.87 -21.64 -6.90
N GLU A 94 -6.99 -22.07 -6.00
CA GLU A 94 -5.67 -21.44 -5.80
C GLU A 94 -4.76 -21.73 -6.99
N VAL A 95 -4.30 -20.69 -7.70
CA VAL A 95 -3.47 -20.80 -8.92
C VAL A 95 -1.99 -20.58 -8.65
N ALA A 96 -1.64 -19.82 -7.60
CA ALA A 96 -0.26 -19.59 -7.25
C ALA A 96 -0.08 -19.39 -5.75
N ARG A 97 1.13 -19.71 -5.27
CA ARG A 97 1.53 -19.56 -3.88
C ARG A 97 2.97 -19.11 -3.78
N VAL A 98 3.22 -18.12 -2.94
CA VAL A 98 4.55 -17.53 -2.76
C VAL A 98 4.89 -17.53 -1.28
N LEU A 99 6.10 -17.99 -0.95
CA LEU A 99 6.74 -17.81 0.34
C LEU A 99 7.97 -16.94 0.13
N LEU A 100 7.90 -15.72 0.65
CA LEU A 100 9.00 -14.76 0.67
C LEU A 100 9.59 -14.74 2.09
N THR A 101 10.91 -14.88 2.18
CA THR A 101 11.71 -14.72 3.40
C THR A 101 12.79 -13.67 3.14
N ASP A 102 13.63 -13.36 4.12
CA ASP A 102 14.69 -12.36 3.93
C ASP A 102 15.75 -12.78 2.91
N ASP A 103 16.03 -14.08 2.81
CA ASP A 103 17.08 -14.63 1.95
C ASP A 103 16.54 -15.34 0.69
N SER A 104 15.32 -15.88 0.75
CA SER A 104 14.77 -16.74 -0.30
C SER A 104 13.36 -16.40 -0.75
N LEU A 105 13.11 -16.71 -2.02
CA LEU A 105 11.80 -16.70 -2.65
C LEU A 105 11.48 -18.13 -3.10
N LYS A 106 10.34 -18.63 -2.65
CA LYS A 106 9.77 -19.89 -3.11
C LYS A 106 8.42 -19.59 -3.74
N MET A 107 8.20 -20.04 -4.97
CA MET A 107 6.96 -19.85 -5.70
C MET A 107 6.48 -21.17 -6.27
N LEU A 108 5.19 -21.44 -6.12
CA LEU A 108 4.50 -22.57 -6.71
C LEU A 108 3.42 -22.03 -7.64
N ASP A 109 3.56 -22.29 -8.93
CA ASP A 109 2.54 -22.08 -9.95
C ASP A 109 1.77 -23.39 -10.11
N LYS A 110 0.55 -23.41 -9.56
CA LYS A 110 -0.33 -24.57 -9.62
C LYS A 110 -1.07 -24.69 -10.94
N LEU A 111 -1.12 -23.60 -11.72
CA LEU A 111 -1.79 -23.60 -13.03
C LEU A 111 -0.93 -24.34 -14.06
N HIS A 112 0.38 -24.17 -14.00
CA HIS A 112 1.33 -24.79 -14.94
C HIS A 112 2.16 -25.92 -14.33
N ASP A 113 1.89 -26.31 -13.07
CA ASP A 113 2.64 -27.31 -12.32
C ASP A 113 4.16 -27.02 -12.27
N GLN A 114 4.51 -25.76 -12.05
CA GLN A 114 5.88 -25.29 -12.00
C GLN A 114 6.21 -24.75 -10.61
N TYR A 115 7.47 -24.89 -10.20
CA TYR A 115 7.96 -24.29 -8.97
C TYR A 115 9.29 -23.59 -9.18
N PHE A 116 9.51 -22.57 -8.37
CA PHE A 116 10.76 -21.85 -8.25
C PHE A 116 11.21 -21.86 -6.79
N VAL A 117 12.48 -22.18 -6.57
CA VAL A 117 13.15 -22.06 -5.27
C VAL A 117 14.51 -21.43 -5.53
N GLY A 118 14.77 -20.31 -4.89
CA GLY A 118 16.06 -19.63 -4.98
C GLY A 118 16.19 -18.50 -3.98
N ASP A 119 17.41 -17.99 -3.84
CA ASP A 119 17.64 -16.77 -3.08
C ASP A 119 17.02 -15.54 -3.79
N THR A 120 16.93 -14.40 -3.09
CA THR A 120 16.38 -13.17 -3.68
C THR A 120 17.19 -12.67 -4.88
N ALA A 121 18.49 -13.00 -4.96
CA ALA A 121 19.34 -12.65 -6.09
C ALA A 121 19.06 -13.50 -7.35
N ALA A 122 18.76 -14.80 -7.17
CA ALA A 122 18.31 -15.70 -8.21
C ALA A 122 16.94 -15.27 -8.73
N ALA A 123 16.04 -14.85 -7.82
CA ALA A 123 14.75 -14.27 -8.21
C ALA A 123 14.92 -13.02 -9.09
N LYS A 124 15.89 -12.14 -8.79
CA LYS A 124 16.22 -10.99 -9.64
C LYS A 124 16.61 -11.40 -11.06
N LYS A 125 17.44 -12.45 -11.21
CA LYS A 125 17.85 -12.96 -12.52
C LYS A 125 16.68 -13.56 -13.30
N ARG A 126 15.74 -14.22 -12.61
CA ARG A 126 14.60 -14.91 -13.23
C ARG A 126 13.45 -13.96 -13.59
N PHE A 127 13.14 -13.00 -12.72
CA PHE A 127 11.93 -12.16 -12.80
C PHE A 127 12.23 -10.67 -13.02
N GLY A 128 13.51 -10.27 -13.08
CA GLY A 128 13.93 -8.88 -13.28
C GLY A 128 13.86 -8.00 -12.02
N MET A 129 13.33 -8.52 -10.91
CA MET A 129 13.18 -7.80 -9.64
C MET A 129 13.72 -8.63 -8.48
N GLN A 130 14.52 -8.00 -7.61
CA GLN A 130 14.92 -8.61 -6.34
C GLN A 130 13.80 -8.38 -5.32
N PRO A 131 13.08 -9.42 -4.89
CA PRO A 131 12.07 -9.26 -3.86
C PRO A 131 12.73 -8.94 -2.52
N SER A 132 12.13 -8.03 -1.76
CA SER A 132 12.58 -7.64 -0.42
C SER A 132 11.41 -7.81 0.55
N LEU A 133 11.59 -8.68 1.55
CA LEU A 133 10.58 -8.90 2.58
C LEU A 133 10.27 -7.60 3.34
N SER A 134 11.30 -6.84 3.72
CA SER A 134 11.14 -5.59 4.46
C SER A 134 10.35 -4.54 3.68
N LEU A 135 10.65 -4.32 2.40
CA LEU A 135 9.89 -3.39 1.56
C LEU A 135 8.45 -3.86 1.36
N PHE A 136 8.24 -5.16 1.16
CA PHE A 136 6.91 -5.74 1.01
C PHE A 136 6.06 -5.55 2.29
N GLN A 137 6.63 -5.84 3.46
CA GLN A 137 5.95 -5.68 4.75
C GLN A 137 5.69 -4.21 5.08
N GLN A 138 6.63 -3.32 4.78
CA GLN A 138 6.44 -1.87 4.94
C GLN A 138 5.30 -1.34 4.07
N ALA A 139 5.27 -1.73 2.79
CA ALA A 139 4.22 -1.32 1.86
C ALA A 139 2.83 -1.77 2.34
N LEU A 140 2.70 -3.02 2.80
CA LEU A 140 1.43 -3.55 3.32
C LEU A 140 0.96 -2.86 4.61
N LEU A 141 1.89 -2.37 5.43
CA LEU A 141 1.58 -1.67 6.69
C LEU A 141 1.46 -0.16 6.51
N GLY A 142 1.57 0.37 5.29
CA GLY A 142 1.51 1.81 5.01
C GLY A 142 2.69 2.58 5.63
N LYS A 143 3.84 1.91 5.81
CA LYS A 143 5.07 2.56 6.29
C LYS A 143 5.79 3.26 5.15
N ALA A 144 6.60 4.25 5.50
CA ALA A 144 7.51 4.88 4.55
C ALA A 144 8.46 3.84 3.96
N ILE A 145 8.40 3.65 2.64
CA ILE A 145 9.27 2.74 1.89
C ILE A 145 10.41 3.52 1.24
N GLY A 146 11.64 3.02 1.34
CA GLY A 146 12.80 3.62 0.66
C GLY A 146 13.19 5.04 1.11
N LEU A 147 12.63 5.52 2.22
CA LEU A 147 13.01 6.81 2.81
C LEU A 147 14.07 6.56 3.89
N ASP A 148 15.32 6.79 3.53
CA ASP A 148 16.45 6.77 4.47
C ASP A 148 16.95 8.22 4.63
N PRO A 149 16.77 8.85 5.80
CA PRO A 149 17.24 10.21 6.05
C PRO A 149 18.75 10.39 5.85
N ARG A 150 19.53 9.30 5.91
CA ARG A 150 20.99 9.33 5.69
C ARG A 150 21.39 9.15 4.23
N ARG A 151 20.51 8.63 3.38
CA ARG A 151 20.74 8.63 1.93
C ARG A 151 20.18 9.93 1.38
N ASN A 152 21.10 10.83 1.06
CA ASN A 152 20.82 11.98 0.21
C ASN A 152 20.51 11.49 -1.21
N THR A 153 19.34 10.89 -1.43
CA THR A 153 18.79 10.68 -2.77
C THR A 153 18.22 12.01 -3.22
N ALA A 154 19.13 12.93 -3.57
CA ALA A 154 18.88 13.90 -4.61
C ALA A 154 18.69 13.13 -5.92
N SER A 155 17.56 12.44 -6.07
CA SER A 155 17.07 12.09 -7.39
C SER A 155 16.62 13.40 -8.01
N THR A 156 17.57 14.12 -8.62
CA THR A 156 17.24 15.08 -9.65
C THR A 156 16.45 14.30 -10.69
N VAL A 157 15.13 14.38 -10.61
CA VAL A 157 14.29 14.20 -11.78
C VAL A 157 14.81 15.27 -12.73
N ARG A 158 15.68 14.87 -13.67
CA ARG A 158 15.98 15.69 -14.84
C ARG A 158 14.71 15.71 -15.67
N MET A 159 13.72 16.45 -15.19
CA MET A 159 12.74 17.05 -16.07
C MET A 159 13.58 17.89 -17.02
N GLY A 160 13.54 17.57 -18.31
CA GLY A 160 14.26 18.32 -19.33
C GLY A 160 13.74 19.74 -19.40
N SER A 161 14.22 20.60 -18.51
CA SER A 161 14.17 22.04 -18.63
C SER A 161 15.59 22.53 -18.41
N THR A 162 16.32 22.67 -19.50
CA THR A 162 17.56 23.44 -19.53
C THR A 162 17.22 24.90 -19.25
N CYS A 163 17.12 25.28 -17.99
CA CYS A 163 17.26 26.68 -17.60
C CYS A 163 18.75 26.97 -17.42
N SER A 164 19.37 27.48 -18.48
CA SER A 164 20.70 28.09 -18.42
C SER A 164 20.60 29.39 -17.60
N PRO A 165 21.57 29.70 -16.70
CA PRO A 165 21.53 30.93 -15.93
C PRO A 165 21.91 32.10 -16.84
N ALA A 166 20.93 32.65 -17.56
CA ALA A 166 21.09 33.93 -18.23
C ALA A 166 21.16 35.03 -17.16
N ARG A 167 22.29 35.76 -17.18
CA ARG A 167 22.59 36.90 -16.33
C ARG A 167 21.46 37.93 -16.35
N ARG A 168 21.20 38.50 -15.17
CA ARG A 168 20.65 39.83 -14.88
C ARG A 168 19.63 40.42 -15.86
N ASN A 169 18.45 40.64 -15.28
CA ASN A 169 17.38 41.57 -15.68
C ASN A 169 16.34 41.02 -16.68
N ALA A 170 15.12 40.88 -16.14
CA ALA A 170 13.82 40.85 -16.79
C ALA A 170 13.64 39.87 -17.97
N ALA A 171 12.92 38.77 -17.74
CA ALA A 171 12.28 38.04 -18.84
C ALA A 171 10.94 37.45 -18.43
N SER A 172 9.89 38.00 -19.05
CA SER A 172 8.60 37.36 -19.27
C SER A 172 8.80 35.95 -19.83
N CYS A 173 8.17 34.96 -19.20
CA CYS A 173 8.19 33.57 -19.66
C CYS A 173 7.08 33.40 -20.70
N VAL A 174 7.40 33.51 -21.99
CA VAL A 174 6.47 33.22 -23.08
C VAL A 174 6.43 31.70 -23.29
N GLN A 175 5.30 31.10 -22.94
CA GLN A 175 4.99 29.69 -23.18
C GLN A 175 4.80 29.48 -24.69
N ARG A 176 5.77 28.86 -25.39
CA ARG A 176 5.49 28.29 -26.73
C ARG A 176 4.90 26.90 -26.58
N ARG A 177 3.65 26.74 -27.04
CA ARG A 177 3.10 25.44 -27.41
C ARG A 177 3.71 25.02 -28.74
N THR A 178 4.39 23.88 -28.75
CA THR A 178 4.20 22.79 -29.72
C THR A 178 4.61 21.52 -29.03
#